data_AF-A0A7J7GPB0-F1
#
_entry.id   AF-A0A7J7GPB0-F1
#
_cell.length_a   1.000
_cell.length_b   1.000
_cell.length_c   1.000
_cell.angle_alpha   90.00
_cell.angle_beta   90.00
_cell.angle_gamma   90.00
#
_symmetry.space_group_name_H-M   'P 1'
#
loop_
_entity.id
_entity.type
_entity.pdbx_description
1 polymer ?
#
loop_
_entity_poly.entity_id
_entity_poly.type
_entity_poly.pdbx_seq_one_letter_code
_entity_poly.pdbx_strand_id
1 'polypeptide(L)'
;MIPSTKELLRETTLVRVNLARPSMVEELDLVIGPLVHWQQMHVCKACGGSHDVDDVAWPGGNVLPMLEAVMAVVPVEKLAVHFHDTYGQSLPNILVSLQMGISTVDSSIAGLGGCPYAKGASGNVATEDVVYMLHGLGVKTNVDIWKLLQAGEFISKYLGRPSGSKTAIALSRVTTTDASKI
;
A
#
# COMPACT_ATOMS: atom_id res chain seq x y z
N MET A 1 7.57 -26.45 -6.69
CA MET A 1 6.54 -26.06 -7.69
C MET A 1 5.77 -24.93 -7.03
N ILE A 2 6.04 -23.66 -7.41
CA ILE A 2 5.32 -22.52 -6.84
C ILE A 2 3.91 -22.61 -7.43
N PRO A 3 2.84 -22.71 -6.61
CA PRO A 3 1.48 -22.70 -7.13
C PRO A 3 1.30 -21.45 -8.00
N SER A 4 0.51 -21.53 -9.08
CA SER A 4 0.32 -20.35 -9.92
C SER A 4 -0.17 -19.20 -9.06
N THR A 5 0.37 -17.99 -9.24
CA THR A 5 0.02 -16.79 -8.46
C THR A 5 -1.50 -16.57 -8.41
N LYS A 6 -2.23 -17.07 -9.41
CA LYS A 6 -3.70 -17.03 -9.53
C LYS A 6 -4.46 -17.99 -8.60
N GLU A 7 -3.80 -18.99 -8.02
CA GLU A 7 -4.42 -20.01 -7.17
C GLU A 7 -4.20 -19.68 -5.68
N LEU A 8 -3.06 -19.07 -5.34
CA LEU A 8 -2.73 -18.56 -3.99
C LEU A 8 -3.49 -17.28 -3.61
N LEU A 9 -3.87 -16.44 -4.57
CA LEU A 9 -4.41 -15.09 -4.29
C LEU A 9 -5.93 -14.95 -4.52
N ARG A 10 -6.69 -16.05 -4.55
CA ARG A 10 -8.15 -15.99 -4.78
C ARG A 10 -8.94 -15.44 -3.58
N GLU A 11 -8.28 -15.20 -2.47
CA GLU A 11 -8.88 -14.63 -1.27
C GLU A 11 -8.92 -13.10 -1.33
N THR A 12 -9.83 -12.51 -0.55
CA THR A 12 -9.95 -11.04 -0.49
C THR A 12 -8.76 -10.49 0.28
N THR A 13 -7.99 -9.58 -0.32
CA THR A 13 -6.91 -8.85 0.37
C THR A 13 -7.45 -7.55 0.91
N LEU A 14 -7.26 -7.31 2.21
CA LEU A 14 -7.57 -6.05 2.86
C LEU A 14 -6.41 -5.06 2.66
N VAL A 15 -6.68 -3.96 1.97
CA VAL A 15 -5.73 -2.84 1.88
C VAL A 15 -6.14 -1.79 2.91
N ARG A 16 -5.31 -1.60 3.94
CA ARG A 16 -5.50 -0.55 4.94
C ARG A 16 -4.81 0.72 4.46
N VAL A 17 -5.59 1.78 4.32
CA VAL A 17 -5.13 3.06 3.77
C VAL A 17 -4.90 4.03 4.92
N ASN A 18 -3.66 4.50 5.04
CA ASN A 18 -3.29 5.52 6.02
C ASN A 18 -3.40 6.93 5.43
N LEU A 19 -3.88 7.86 6.25
CA LEU A 19 -3.92 9.29 5.98
C LEU A 19 -3.01 10.05 6.93
N ALA A 20 -2.56 11.23 6.50
CA ALA A 20 -1.59 12.02 7.24
C ALA A 20 -2.14 12.59 8.56
N ARG A 21 -3.45 12.88 8.69
CA ARG A 21 -4.09 13.42 9.93
C ARG A 21 -5.59 13.11 10.05
N PRO A 22 -6.14 12.94 11.28
CA PRO A 22 -7.57 12.70 11.54
C PRO A 22 -8.51 13.78 10.96
N SER A 23 -8.15 15.06 11.07
CA SER A 23 -8.98 16.17 10.57
C SER A 23 -9.15 16.17 9.05
N MET A 24 -8.29 15.45 8.31
CA MET A 24 -8.39 15.31 6.85
C MET A 24 -9.32 14.17 6.46
N VAL A 25 -9.61 13.23 7.37
CA VAL A 25 -10.49 12.08 7.12
C VAL A 25 -11.92 12.58 6.89
N GLU A 26 -12.40 13.51 7.72
CA GLU A 26 -13.75 14.08 7.59
C GLU A 26 -13.92 14.86 6.28
N GLU A 27 -12.90 15.62 5.85
CA GLU A 27 -12.93 16.34 4.57
C GLU A 27 -12.89 15.38 3.36
N LEU A 28 -12.10 14.30 3.42
CA LEU A 28 -12.09 13.28 2.35
C LEU A 28 -13.40 12.51 2.27
N ASP A 29 -13.99 12.14 3.40
CA ASP A 29 -15.26 11.39 3.44
C ASP A 29 -16.40 12.16 2.80
N LEU A 30 -16.39 13.50 2.91
CA LEU A 30 -17.34 14.39 2.21
C LEU A 30 -17.14 14.42 0.69
N VAL A 31 -15.93 14.15 0.20
CA VAL A 31 -15.57 14.24 -1.23
C VAL A 31 -15.74 12.89 -1.95
N ILE A 32 -15.38 11.77 -1.30
CA ILE A 32 -15.34 10.46 -1.95
C ILE A 32 -16.27 9.41 -1.32
N GLY A 33 -16.87 9.66 -0.16
CA GLY A 33 -17.73 8.73 0.57
C GLY A 33 -16.96 7.73 1.47
N PRO A 34 -17.65 6.95 2.34
CA PRO A 34 -17.05 6.14 3.41
C PRO A 34 -16.36 4.83 2.94
N LEU A 35 -15.69 4.85 1.79
CA LEU A 35 -15.28 3.63 1.07
C LEU A 35 -14.08 2.88 1.64
N VAL A 36 -13.41 3.41 2.65
CA VAL A 36 -12.18 2.82 3.16
C VAL A 36 -12.23 2.81 4.67
N HIS A 37 -12.04 1.64 5.28
CA HIS A 37 -11.88 1.55 6.73
C HIS A 37 -10.56 2.25 7.09
N TRP A 38 -10.65 3.54 7.40
CA TRP A 38 -9.52 4.37 7.76
C TRP A 38 -8.99 3.89 9.11
N GLN A 39 -7.81 3.25 9.12
CA GLN A 39 -7.15 2.89 10.37
C GLN A 39 -6.03 3.89 10.63
N GLN A 40 -6.28 4.78 11.59
CA GLN A 40 -5.29 5.70 12.14
C GLN A 40 -4.14 4.90 12.76
N MET A 41 -2.91 5.26 12.38
CA MET A 41 -1.63 4.70 12.82
C MET A 41 -1.66 3.98 14.16
N HIS A 42 -1.29 2.69 14.14
CA HIS A 42 -0.48 2.11 15.21
C HIS A 42 0.75 1.51 14.55
N VAL A 43 1.92 2.01 14.96
CA VAL A 43 3.22 1.38 14.72
C VAL A 43 3.07 -0.11 15.00
N CYS A 44 3.28 -0.94 13.98
CA CYS A 44 3.36 -2.38 14.17
C CYS A 44 4.53 -2.63 15.12
N LYS A 45 4.22 -2.95 16.37
CA LYS A 45 5.17 -3.47 17.35
C LYS A 45 5.34 -4.97 17.07
N ALA A 46 5.84 -5.30 15.88
CA ALA A 46 6.30 -6.63 15.56
C ALA A 46 7.79 -6.49 15.22
N CYS A 47 8.63 -7.03 16.10
CA CYS A 47 10.10 -6.98 16.12
C CYS A 47 10.71 -5.68 16.66
N GLY A 48 11.25 -5.75 17.88
CA GLY A 48 12.17 -4.75 18.43
C GLY A 48 13.53 -4.76 17.70
N GLY A 49 13.52 -4.42 16.41
CA GLY A 49 14.68 -4.37 15.55
C GLY A 49 14.50 -3.28 14.51
N SER A 50 15.35 -2.28 14.60
CA SER A 50 15.38 -1.01 13.88
C SER A 50 15.74 -1.14 12.38
N HIS A 51 15.18 -2.10 11.64
CA HIS A 51 15.69 -2.42 10.29
C HIS A 51 14.75 -2.10 9.13
N ASP A 52 13.44 -1.92 9.34
CA ASP A 52 12.56 -1.40 8.28
C ASP A 52 12.56 0.13 8.19
N VAL A 53 13.22 0.82 9.13
CA VAL A 53 13.42 2.28 9.06
C VAL A 53 14.46 2.68 8.00
N ASP A 54 15.26 1.73 7.52
CA ASP A 54 16.35 1.95 6.56
C ASP A 54 15.96 1.58 5.11
N ASP A 55 14.72 1.14 4.89
CA ASP A 55 14.14 0.81 3.58
C ASP A 55 14.90 -0.27 2.75
N VAL A 56 15.82 -1.03 3.35
CA VAL A 56 16.69 -2.03 2.69
C VAL A 56 16.11 -3.46 2.70
N ALA A 57 14.81 -3.59 2.49
CA ALA A 57 14.13 -4.89 2.41
C ALA A 57 14.11 -5.45 0.97
N TRP A 58 14.53 -6.71 0.76
CA TRP A 58 14.43 -7.40 -0.54
C TRP A 58 13.75 -8.78 -0.37
N PRO A 59 12.94 -9.24 -1.35
CA PRO A 59 12.11 -10.43 -1.19
C PRO A 59 12.88 -11.67 -0.76
N GLY A 60 13.88 -12.10 -1.54
CA GLY A 60 14.70 -13.28 -1.25
C GLY A 60 15.79 -13.08 -0.18
N GLY A 61 15.88 -11.88 0.38
CA GLY A 61 16.88 -11.52 1.39
C GLY A 61 16.31 -11.64 2.80
N ASN A 62 15.87 -10.51 3.34
CA ASN A 62 15.45 -10.38 4.73
C ASN A 62 13.94 -10.54 4.94
N VAL A 63 13.09 -10.34 3.92
CA VAL A 63 11.63 -10.42 4.09
C VAL A 63 11.17 -11.85 4.35
N LEU A 64 11.52 -12.81 3.49
CA LEU A 64 11.08 -14.21 3.66
C LEU A 64 11.52 -14.82 5.00
N PRO A 65 12.81 -14.76 5.43
CA PRO A 65 13.22 -15.35 6.70
C PRO A 65 12.57 -14.66 7.91
N MET A 66 12.34 -13.35 7.83
CA MET A 66 11.63 -12.61 8.88
C MET A 66 10.18 -13.09 9.00
N LEU A 67 9.46 -13.21 7.88
CA LEU A 67 8.09 -13.70 7.88
C LEU A 67 8.00 -15.15 8.34
N GLU A 68 8.91 -16.03 7.93
CA GLU A 68 8.97 -17.42 8.41
C GLU A 68 9.13 -17.48 9.94
N ALA A 69 10.02 -16.65 10.51
CA ALA A 69 10.24 -16.58 11.95
C ALA A 69 9.01 -16.07 12.70
N VAL A 70 8.31 -15.06 12.16
CA VAL A 70 7.10 -14.49 12.79
C VAL A 70 5.92 -15.47 12.68
N MET A 71 5.73 -16.10 11.52
CA MET A 71 4.64 -17.05 11.28
C MET A 71 4.78 -18.35 12.09
N ALA A 72 6.00 -18.67 12.54
CA ALA A 72 6.22 -19.79 13.47
C ALA A 72 5.58 -19.56 14.86
N VAL A 73 5.26 -18.32 15.21
CA VAL A 73 4.75 -17.95 16.54
C VAL A 73 3.44 -17.15 16.51
N VAL A 74 3.08 -16.54 15.38
CA VAL A 74 1.84 -15.78 15.19
C VAL A 74 1.05 -16.34 13.99
N PRO A 75 -0.26 -16.64 14.14
CA PRO A 75 -1.10 -17.04 13.01
C PRO A 75 -1.11 -15.98 11.89
N VAL A 76 -1.03 -16.43 10.64
CA VAL A 76 -0.88 -15.55 9.47
C VAL A 76 -2.06 -14.58 9.29
N GLU A 77 -3.26 -14.97 9.72
CA GLU A 77 -4.48 -14.16 9.65
C GLU A 77 -4.44 -12.94 10.58
N LYS A 78 -3.51 -12.92 11.53
CA LYS A 78 -3.27 -11.78 12.45
C LYS A 78 -2.12 -10.89 12.01
N LEU A 79 -1.49 -11.19 10.87
CA LEU A 79 -0.35 -10.44 10.35
C LEU A 79 -0.79 -9.46 9.28
N ALA A 80 -0.09 -8.34 9.25
CA ALA A 80 -0.15 -7.35 8.18
C ALA A 80 1.27 -6.90 7.87
N VAL A 81 1.51 -6.52 6.61
CA VAL A 81 2.81 -5.98 6.18
C VAL A 81 2.71 -4.49 5.88
N HIS A 82 3.77 -3.77 6.22
CA HIS A 82 3.92 -2.34 5.97
C HIS A 82 5.30 -2.12 5.37
N PHE A 83 5.35 -1.77 4.07
CA PHE A 83 6.61 -1.52 3.38
C PHE A 83 6.67 -0.09 2.87
N HIS A 84 7.84 0.52 3.00
CA HIS A 84 8.18 1.78 2.36
C HIS A 84 8.73 1.55 0.96
N ASP A 85 8.64 2.57 0.09
CA ASP A 85 9.05 2.47 -1.32
C ASP A 85 10.32 3.26 -1.66
N THR A 86 11.17 3.58 -0.68
CA THR A 86 12.38 4.40 -0.91
C THR A 86 13.32 3.83 -1.97
N TYR A 87 13.49 2.50 -1.98
CA TYR A 87 14.32 1.80 -2.96
C TYR A 87 13.51 1.02 -4.01
N GLY A 88 12.21 1.28 -4.13
CA GLY A 88 11.34 0.62 -5.11
C GLY A 88 11.05 -0.86 -4.80
N GLN A 89 11.20 -1.27 -3.53
CA GLN A 89 11.06 -2.68 -3.11
C GLN A 89 9.71 -3.03 -2.50
N SER A 90 8.85 -2.04 -2.27
CA SER A 90 7.58 -2.26 -1.58
C SER A 90 6.69 -3.28 -2.29
N LEU A 91 6.43 -3.12 -3.59
CA LEU A 91 5.54 -3.99 -4.36
C LEU A 91 6.06 -5.44 -4.46
N PRO A 92 7.34 -5.70 -4.78
CA PRO A 92 7.91 -7.06 -4.71
C PRO A 92 7.79 -7.69 -3.31
N ASN A 93 8.04 -6.90 -2.24
CA ASN A 93 7.94 -7.38 -0.87
C ASN A 93 6.49 -7.71 -0.48
N ILE A 94 5.52 -6.89 -0.90
CA ILE A 94 4.09 -7.18 -0.76
C ILE A 94 3.75 -8.48 -1.51
N LEU A 95 4.19 -8.61 -2.76
CA LEU A 95 3.88 -9.79 -3.57
C LEU A 95 4.32 -11.10 -2.90
N VAL A 96 5.55 -11.15 -2.38
CA VAL A 96 6.01 -12.37 -1.67
C VAL A 96 5.31 -12.57 -0.34
N SER A 97 4.94 -11.49 0.35
CA SER A 97 4.16 -11.57 1.60
C SER A 97 2.78 -12.18 1.35
N LEU A 98 2.12 -11.78 0.25
CA LEU A 98 0.85 -12.37 -0.19
C LEU A 98 1.00 -13.85 -0.55
N GLN A 99 2.11 -14.23 -1.19
CA GLN A 99 2.41 -15.64 -1.49
C GLN A 99 2.64 -16.49 -0.24
N MET A 100 3.05 -15.87 0.88
CA MET A 100 3.14 -16.51 2.19
C MET A 100 1.80 -16.56 2.94
N GLY A 101 0.71 -16.11 2.33
CA GLY A 101 -0.64 -16.15 2.90
C GLY A 101 -1.04 -14.92 3.71
N ILE A 102 -0.19 -13.88 3.77
CA ILE A 102 -0.59 -12.61 4.38
C ILE A 102 -1.65 -11.96 3.51
N SER A 103 -2.76 -11.54 4.11
CA SER A 103 -3.91 -10.97 3.38
C SER A 103 -4.19 -9.51 3.73
N THR A 104 -3.38 -8.89 4.58
CA THR A 104 -3.52 -7.49 4.99
C THR A 104 -2.27 -6.68 4.64
N VAL A 105 -2.44 -5.59 3.90
CA VAL A 105 -1.36 -4.70 3.45
C VAL A 105 -1.63 -3.27 3.88
N ASP A 106 -0.64 -2.66 4.55
CA ASP A 106 -0.65 -1.26 4.92
C ASP A 106 0.01 -0.41 3.84
N SER A 107 -0.66 0.66 3.46
CA SER A 107 -0.18 1.62 2.46
C SER A 107 -0.64 3.02 2.83
N SER A 108 -0.21 4.03 2.07
CA SER A 108 -0.70 5.40 2.24
C SER A 108 -1.14 5.96 0.90
N ILE A 109 -2.27 6.65 0.89
CA ILE A 109 -2.78 7.30 -0.33
C ILE A 109 -1.71 8.22 -0.92
N ALA A 110 -1.61 8.37 -2.24
CA ALA A 110 -0.62 9.23 -2.90
C ALA A 110 0.85 9.03 -2.44
N GLY A 111 1.19 7.91 -1.80
CA GLY A 111 2.49 7.70 -1.17
C GLY A 111 2.75 8.64 0.02
N LEU A 112 1.70 9.06 0.74
CA LEU A 112 1.87 9.98 1.86
C LEU A 112 2.77 9.35 2.93
N GLY A 113 3.86 10.04 3.27
CA GLY A 113 4.81 9.63 4.29
C GLY A 113 6.15 10.31 4.04
N GLY A 114 7.20 9.78 4.67
CA GLY A 114 8.56 10.31 4.56
C GLY A 114 8.86 11.39 5.59
N CYS A 115 10.11 11.43 6.04
CA CYS A 115 10.57 12.43 7.00
C CYS A 115 10.99 13.70 6.24
N PRO A 116 10.44 14.89 6.54
CA PRO A 116 10.85 16.15 5.89
C PRO A 116 12.34 16.48 6.11
N TYR A 117 12.98 15.82 7.09
CA TYR A 117 14.39 15.95 7.38
C TYR A 117 15.28 14.91 6.68
N ALA A 118 14.70 13.81 6.15
CA ALA A 118 15.42 12.77 5.42
C ALA A 118 15.27 12.97 3.91
N LYS A 119 16.23 13.70 3.30
CA LYS A 119 16.25 13.92 1.85
C LYS A 119 16.40 12.58 1.11
N GLY A 120 15.36 12.16 0.40
CA GLY A 120 15.39 11.00 -0.50
C GLY A 120 14.56 9.79 -0.05
N ALA A 121 14.02 9.77 1.17
CA ALA A 121 13.05 8.75 1.57
C ALA A 121 11.71 9.04 0.88
N SER A 122 11.32 8.20 -0.09
CA SER A 122 10.10 8.41 -0.88
C SER A 122 8.82 8.22 -0.04
N GLY A 123 8.95 7.56 1.12
CA GLY A 123 7.89 7.38 2.09
C GLY A 123 7.20 6.02 1.97
N ASN A 124 5.95 5.96 2.44
CA ASN A 124 5.14 4.75 2.39
C ASN A 124 4.83 4.37 0.93
N VAL A 125 4.61 3.07 0.68
CA VAL A 125 4.05 2.63 -0.59
C VAL A 125 2.69 3.29 -0.86
N ALA A 126 2.51 3.75 -2.10
CA ALA A 126 1.26 4.38 -2.51
C ALA A 126 0.14 3.35 -2.63
N THR A 127 -1.01 3.62 -2.00
CA THR A 127 -2.17 2.72 -2.05
C THR A 127 -2.64 2.46 -3.48
N GLU A 128 -2.59 3.46 -4.34
CA GLU A 128 -2.94 3.37 -5.76
C GLU A 128 -2.07 2.36 -6.49
N ASP A 129 -0.77 2.32 -6.19
CA ASP A 129 0.19 1.40 -6.80
C ASP A 129 -0.07 -0.04 -6.32
N VAL A 130 -0.41 -0.22 -5.03
CA VAL A 130 -0.79 -1.52 -4.46
C VAL A 130 -2.08 -2.04 -5.07
N VAL A 131 -3.15 -1.23 -5.08
CA VAL A 131 -4.45 -1.62 -5.61
C VAL A 131 -4.36 -1.94 -7.10
N TYR A 132 -3.62 -1.15 -7.87
CA TYR A 132 -3.38 -1.42 -9.29
C TYR A 132 -2.68 -2.76 -9.51
N MET A 133 -1.63 -3.05 -8.76
CA MET A 133 -0.95 -4.36 -8.81
C MET A 133 -1.91 -5.50 -8.47
N LEU A 134 -2.67 -5.37 -7.37
CA LEU A 134 -3.61 -6.39 -6.92
C LEU A 134 -4.72 -6.65 -7.93
N HIS A 135 -5.32 -5.61 -8.50
CA HIS A 135 -6.32 -5.74 -9.57
C HIS A 135 -5.74 -6.41 -10.82
N GLY A 136 -4.53 -6.03 -11.23
CA GLY A 136 -3.83 -6.67 -12.36
C GLY A 136 -3.51 -8.15 -12.13
N LEU A 137 -3.30 -8.55 -10.87
CA LEU A 137 -3.14 -9.95 -10.46
C LEU A 137 -4.47 -10.71 -10.34
N GLY A 138 -5.61 -10.02 -10.44
CA GLY A 138 -6.95 -10.58 -10.27
C GLY A 138 -7.39 -10.74 -8.81
N VAL A 139 -6.71 -10.06 -7.88
CA VAL A 139 -7.00 -10.10 -6.44
C VAL A 139 -8.10 -9.11 -6.09
N LYS A 140 -9.08 -9.56 -5.32
CA LYS A 140 -10.21 -8.72 -4.91
C LYS A 140 -9.84 -7.91 -3.68
N THR A 141 -9.96 -6.57 -3.78
CA THR A 141 -9.67 -5.63 -2.67
C THR A 141 -10.89 -4.88 -2.16
N ASN A 142 -11.99 -4.87 -2.92
CA ASN A 142 -13.17 -4.00 -2.70
C ASN A 142 -12.86 -2.49 -2.71
N VAL A 143 -11.69 -2.07 -3.20
CA VAL A 143 -11.32 -0.65 -3.35
C VAL A 143 -11.62 -0.19 -4.78
N ASP A 144 -12.34 0.92 -4.91
CA ASP A 144 -12.57 1.60 -6.18
C ASP A 144 -11.36 2.49 -6.52
N ILE A 145 -10.61 2.08 -7.55
CA ILE A 145 -9.38 2.78 -7.97
C ILE A 145 -9.66 4.23 -8.39
N TRP A 146 -10.81 4.53 -9.01
CA TRP A 146 -11.12 5.88 -9.49
C TRP A 146 -11.44 6.83 -8.35
N LYS A 147 -12.10 6.33 -7.30
CA LYS A 147 -12.33 7.13 -6.08
C LYS A 147 -11.03 7.32 -5.30
N LEU A 148 -10.17 6.32 -5.27
CA LEU A 148 -8.85 6.43 -4.65
C LEU A 148 -7.99 7.48 -5.34
N LEU A 149 -7.98 7.51 -6.69
CA LEU A 149 -7.27 8.53 -7.47
C LEU A 149 -7.77 9.95 -7.16
N GLN A 150 -9.08 10.16 -7.06
CA GLN A 150 -9.66 11.47 -6.71
C GLN A 150 -9.21 11.92 -5.32
N ALA A 151 -9.21 11.00 -4.34
CA ALA A 151 -8.75 11.30 -3.00
C ALA A 151 -7.24 11.60 -2.95
N GLY A 152 -6.42 10.85 -3.71
CA GLY A 152 -5.00 11.11 -3.87
C GLY A 152 -4.73 12.49 -4.49
N GLU A 153 -5.50 12.86 -5.51
CA GLU A 153 -5.40 14.18 -6.13
C GLU A 153 -5.79 15.30 -5.17
N PHE A 154 -6.90 15.13 -4.43
CA PHE A 154 -7.36 16.10 -3.43
C PHE A 154 -6.27 16.37 -2.39
N ILE A 155 -5.71 15.32 -1.78
CA ILE A 155 -4.74 15.49 -0.70
C ILE A 155 -3.39 16.04 -1.21
N SER A 156 -2.97 15.65 -2.41
CA SER A 156 -1.80 16.23 -3.06
C SER A 156 -1.97 17.74 -3.29
N LYS A 157 -3.13 18.18 -3.78
CA LYS A 157 -3.45 19.61 -3.95
C LYS A 157 -3.46 20.34 -2.61
N TYR A 158 -4.13 19.78 -1.60
CA TYR A 158 -4.23 20.37 -0.28
C TYR A 158 -2.85 20.58 0.36
N LEU A 159 -1.96 19.58 0.25
CA LEU A 159 -0.60 19.64 0.80
C LEU A 159 0.37 20.44 -0.09
N GLY A 160 -0.04 20.89 -1.27
CA GLY A 160 0.82 21.57 -2.22
C GLY A 160 1.99 20.71 -2.71
N ARG A 161 1.82 19.39 -2.76
CA ARG A 161 2.86 18.44 -3.22
C ARG A 161 2.33 17.48 -4.28
N PRO A 162 3.15 17.08 -5.28
CA PRO A 162 2.74 16.06 -6.24
C PRO A 162 2.48 14.72 -5.56
N SER A 163 1.66 13.86 -6.20
CA SER A 163 1.45 12.48 -5.75
C SER A 163 2.74 11.68 -5.93
N GLY A 164 3.07 10.83 -4.95
CA GLY A 164 4.13 9.83 -5.04
C GLY A 164 3.71 8.55 -5.78
N SER A 165 2.42 8.38 -6.08
CA SER A 165 1.92 7.21 -6.82
C SER A 165 2.29 7.28 -8.29
N LYS A 166 2.95 6.23 -8.80
CA LYS A 166 3.24 6.09 -10.23
C LYS A 166 1.97 5.83 -11.02
N THR A 167 1.06 5.01 -10.47
CA THR A 167 -0.26 4.72 -11.05
C THR A 167 -1.09 5.98 -11.21
N ALA A 168 -1.17 6.83 -10.17
CA ALA A 168 -1.97 8.06 -10.22
C ALA A 168 -1.45 9.04 -11.26
N ILE A 169 -0.12 9.18 -11.36
CA ILE A 169 0.51 10.02 -12.40
C ILE A 169 0.20 9.49 -13.80
N ALA A 170 0.20 8.17 -14.01
CA ALA A 170 -0.10 7.57 -15.29
C ALA A 170 -1.59 7.71 -15.67
N LEU A 171 -2.50 7.35 -14.76
CA LEU A 171 -3.94 7.33 -15.02
C LEU A 171 -4.57 8.72 -15.11
N SER A 172 -4.04 9.71 -14.38
CA SER A 172 -4.50 11.11 -14.47
C SER A 172 -4.27 11.74 -15.86
N ARG A 173 -3.41 11.15 -16.70
CA ARG A 173 -3.18 11.58 -18.09
C ARG A 173 -4.15 10.93 -19.08
N VAL A 174 -4.83 9.86 -18.68
CA VAL A 174 -5.76 9.08 -19.53
C VAL A 174 -7.20 9.59 -19.39
N THR A 175 -7.57 10.13 -18.22
CA THR A 175 -8.92 10.62 -17.92
C THR A 175 -9.37 11.82 -18.75
N THR A 176 -8.45 12.50 -19.44
CA THR A 176 -8.82 13.55 -20.41
C THR A 176 -9.28 13.01 -21.76
N THR A 177 -9.22 11.70 -22.03
CA THR A 177 -9.54 11.20 -23.38
C THR A 177 -10.21 9.82 -23.53
N ASP A 178 -10.14 8.86 -22.58
CA ASP A 178 -10.62 7.50 -22.92
C ASP A 178 -10.92 6.56 -21.71
N ALA A 179 -11.86 6.93 -20.83
CA ALA A 179 -12.24 6.13 -19.66
C ALA A 179 -12.92 4.77 -19.98
N SER A 180 -13.04 4.39 -21.26
CA SER A 180 -13.78 3.20 -21.70
C SER A 180 -12.94 1.93 -21.88
N LYS A 181 -11.63 1.99 -21.63
CA LYS A 181 -10.67 0.93 -22.04
C LYS A 181 -9.81 0.34 -20.91
N ILE A 182 -10.11 0.63 -19.65
CA ILE A 182 -9.38 0.10 -18.48
C ILE A 182 -10.30 -0.78 -17.66
#